data_AF-A0A953ZHR5-F1
#
_entry.id   AF-A0A953ZHR5-F1
#
_cell.length_a   1.000
_cell.length_b   1.000
_cell.length_c   1.000
_cell.angle_alpha   90.00
_cell.angle_beta   90.00
_cell.angle_gamma   90.00
#
_symmetry.space_group_name_H-M   'P 1'
#
loop_
_entity.id
_entity.type
_entity.pdbx_description
1 polymer ?
#
loop_
_entity_poly.entity_id
_entity_poly.type
_entity_poly.pdbx_seq_one_letter_code
_entity_poly.pdbx_strand_id
1 'polypeptide(L)'
;ALAIYDPAEPSADKWKPLGTFFYNGTVSDGGSIYCIAYDPQGNDLYIGGTFGGIRGGDSPFIHYYDFDTESFVPMTPAVGGQKPAIRVIQVDTRTNPSTIWLGGKFHWGGGGDRNGPMISTSTNRWTTGLIKYQAESGWTTFPEKTTEERFKHLQNGPLQRAADFMFFDSVNVHDLLLDGDDIWIVGSFSEGEETGQTLRGIAKWDAKQQMWIDPTGKGGVGREIWDIEKADNGKIYFAGAFGGRNGVDTTFDGFKDGTEAHCAISYDPATNTWAQLGSGLSSHVFPEIRMCVNGNDVYYVGDFHYIGHANFGPKADKSMESWFIARWNETRDFVANPVKAPDT
;
A
#
# COMPACT_ATOMS: atom_id res chain seq x y z
N ALA A 1 -3.66 -8.71 17.51
CA ALA A 1 -2.78 -8.84 18.69
C ALA A 1 -1.33 -8.66 18.27
N LEU A 2 -0.56 -7.92 19.07
CA LEU A 2 0.87 -7.69 18.87
C LEU A 2 1.67 -8.32 20.00
N ALA A 3 2.90 -8.70 19.69
CA ALA A 3 3.89 -9.15 20.65
C ALA A 3 5.28 -8.67 20.20
N ILE A 4 6.15 -8.42 21.15
CA ILE A 4 7.55 -8.06 20.94
C ILE A 4 8.40 -9.29 21.26
N TYR A 5 9.36 -9.57 20.37
CA TYR A 5 10.40 -10.54 20.61
C TYR A 5 11.65 -9.85 21.16
N ASP A 6 12.04 -10.18 22.38
CA ASP A 6 13.30 -9.73 22.99
C ASP A 6 14.35 -10.85 22.84
N PRO A 7 15.34 -10.70 21.94
CA PRO A 7 16.40 -11.70 21.78
C PRO A 7 17.29 -11.83 23.01
N ALA A 8 17.39 -10.78 23.84
CA ALA A 8 18.24 -10.72 25.02
C ALA A 8 17.59 -11.34 26.27
N GLU A 9 16.27 -11.55 26.26
CA GLU A 9 15.55 -12.29 27.30
C GLU A 9 16.15 -13.71 27.43
N PRO A 10 16.76 -14.05 28.59
CA PRO A 10 17.49 -15.31 28.74
C PRO A 10 16.56 -16.53 28.93
N SER A 11 15.28 -16.29 29.25
CA SER A 11 14.29 -17.35 29.45
C SER A 11 13.60 -17.77 28.14
N ALA A 12 12.63 -18.68 28.25
CA ALA A 12 11.74 -19.03 27.14
C ALA A 12 10.72 -17.92 26.82
N ASP A 13 10.56 -16.92 27.69
CA ASP A 13 9.55 -15.86 27.60
C ASP A 13 10.00 -14.70 26.71
N LYS A 14 10.69 -15.02 25.62
CA LYS A 14 11.21 -14.02 24.65
C LYS A 14 10.11 -13.24 23.96
N TRP A 15 8.91 -13.82 23.84
CA TRP A 15 7.74 -13.16 23.29
C TRP A 15 6.91 -12.55 24.41
N LYS A 16 6.79 -11.22 24.41
CA LYS A 16 5.98 -10.47 25.38
C LYS A 16 4.81 -9.80 24.65
N PRO A 17 3.56 -9.94 25.12
CA PRO A 17 2.44 -9.26 24.51
C PRO A 17 2.64 -7.73 24.62
N LEU A 18 2.31 -7.01 23.56
CA LEU A 18 2.29 -5.55 23.60
C LEU A 18 0.93 -5.12 24.15
N GLY A 19 0.83 -4.98 25.47
CA GLY A 19 -0.41 -4.66 26.19
C GLY A 19 -0.87 -5.74 27.17
N THR A 20 -1.77 -5.34 28.08
CA THR A 20 -2.20 -6.17 29.23
C THR A 20 -3.68 -6.57 29.20
N PHE A 21 -4.40 -6.23 28.13
CA PHE A 21 -5.85 -6.49 27.99
C PHE A 21 -6.18 -7.30 26.72
N PHE A 22 -7.45 -7.69 26.58
CA PHE A 22 -7.94 -8.53 25.48
C PHE A 22 -7.38 -8.10 24.11
N TYR A 23 -6.90 -9.10 23.36
CA TYR A 23 -6.34 -8.95 22.02
C TYR A 23 -5.08 -8.07 21.92
N ASN A 24 -4.37 -7.83 23.04
CA ASN A 24 -3.11 -7.08 23.12
C ASN A 24 -3.22 -5.69 22.46
N GLY A 25 -4.14 -4.85 22.97
CA GLY A 25 -4.33 -3.50 22.45
C GLY A 25 -5.52 -3.34 21.50
N THR A 26 -5.80 -4.32 20.65
CA THR A 26 -6.75 -4.16 19.54
C THR A 26 -8.13 -4.73 19.87
N VAL A 27 -9.08 -3.88 20.29
CA VAL A 27 -10.46 -4.26 20.66
C VAL A 27 -11.34 -4.43 19.41
N SER A 28 -11.57 -5.67 18.98
CA SER A 28 -12.80 -6.11 18.28
C SER A 28 -12.70 -7.58 17.85
N ASP A 29 -13.77 -8.34 18.03
CA ASP A 29 -13.92 -9.66 17.42
C ASP A 29 -13.94 -9.53 15.89
N GLY A 30 -13.04 -10.25 15.20
CA GLY A 30 -12.96 -10.26 13.73
C GLY A 30 -12.16 -9.11 13.10
N GLY A 31 -11.60 -8.20 13.89
CA GLY A 31 -10.66 -7.18 13.41
C GLY A 31 -9.27 -7.78 13.16
N SER A 32 -8.56 -7.27 12.14
CA SER A 32 -7.19 -7.67 11.81
C SER A 32 -6.27 -6.46 11.84
N ILE A 33 -5.01 -6.67 12.20
CA ILE A 33 -3.92 -5.71 11.99
C ILE A 33 -3.38 -6.00 10.59
N TYR A 34 -3.26 -4.96 9.76
CA TYR A 34 -2.71 -5.09 8.41
C TYR A 34 -1.35 -4.43 8.27
N CYS A 35 -1.07 -3.41 9.07
CA CYS A 35 0.19 -2.68 9.01
C CYS A 35 0.57 -2.15 10.39
N ILE A 36 1.88 -1.95 10.55
CA ILE A 36 2.49 -1.27 11.68
C ILE A 36 3.63 -0.39 11.15
N ALA A 37 3.94 0.70 11.84
CA ALA A 37 5.12 1.51 11.55
C ALA A 37 5.66 2.13 12.83
N TYR A 38 6.98 2.05 13.02
CA TYR A 38 7.66 2.65 14.16
C TYR A 38 8.12 4.07 13.82
N ASP A 39 7.75 5.03 14.67
CA ASP A 39 8.26 6.40 14.62
C ASP A 39 9.40 6.58 15.64
N PRO A 40 10.65 6.67 15.18
CA PRO A 40 11.78 6.83 16.07
C PRO A 40 11.87 8.22 16.72
N GLN A 41 11.16 9.24 16.22
CA GLN A 41 11.16 10.57 16.85
C GLN A 41 10.22 10.63 18.06
N GLY A 42 9.01 10.08 17.91
CA GLY A 42 8.01 9.99 18.98
C GLY A 42 8.23 8.80 19.93
N ASN A 43 9.04 7.82 19.53
CA ASN A 43 9.15 6.52 20.20
C ASN A 43 7.78 5.80 20.25
N ASP A 44 7.08 5.81 19.12
CA ASP A 44 5.71 5.31 18.99
C ASP A 44 5.61 4.19 17.95
N LEU A 45 4.85 3.13 18.23
CA LEU A 45 4.46 2.12 17.23
C LEU A 45 3.03 2.36 16.76
N TYR A 46 2.87 2.91 15.56
CA TYR A 46 1.57 3.08 14.91
C TYR A 46 1.06 1.74 14.38
N ILE A 47 -0.24 1.50 14.53
CA ILE A 47 -0.89 0.22 14.27
C ILE A 47 -2.17 0.47 13.48
N GLY A 48 -2.28 -0.14 12.30
CA GLY A 48 -3.41 0.06 11.38
C GLY A 48 -4.08 -1.24 10.97
N GLY A 49 -5.39 -1.19 10.73
CA GLY A 49 -6.14 -2.37 10.28
C GLY A 49 -7.65 -2.17 10.18
N THR A 50 -8.41 -3.23 10.52
CA THR A 50 -9.89 -3.27 10.51
C THR A 50 -10.52 -3.35 11.90
N PHE A 51 -9.71 -3.23 12.95
CA PHE A 51 -10.17 -3.36 14.32
C PHE A 51 -11.02 -2.17 14.79
N GLY A 52 -11.84 -2.41 15.82
CA GLY A 52 -12.81 -1.44 16.35
C GLY A 52 -12.22 -0.32 17.21
N GLY A 53 -11.04 -0.52 17.80
CA GLY A 53 -10.33 0.50 18.57
C GLY A 53 -9.57 -0.08 19.75
N ILE A 54 -9.34 0.72 20.80
CA ILE A 54 -8.75 0.28 22.06
C ILE A 54 -9.77 0.38 23.20
N ARG A 55 -9.51 -0.24 24.35
CA ARG A 55 -10.45 -0.19 25.47
C ARG A 55 -10.45 1.21 26.09
N GLY A 56 -11.61 1.84 26.21
CA GLY A 56 -11.75 3.15 26.87
C GLY A 56 -11.42 4.34 25.96
N GLY A 57 -11.13 4.11 24.69
CA GLY A 57 -10.99 5.15 23.67
C GLY A 57 -11.70 4.74 22.38
N ASP A 58 -12.34 5.70 21.72
CA ASP A 58 -12.67 5.54 20.30
C ASP A 58 -11.34 5.68 19.53
N SER A 59 -11.01 4.76 18.63
CA SER A 59 -9.80 4.79 17.77
C SER A 59 -9.91 3.74 16.66
N PRO A 60 -11.00 3.77 15.88
CA PRO A 60 -11.28 2.69 14.95
C PRO A 60 -10.20 2.71 13.87
N PHE A 61 -9.71 1.52 13.52
CA PHE A 61 -8.75 1.27 12.44
C PHE A 61 -7.31 1.76 12.68
N ILE A 62 -7.06 2.68 13.62
CA ILE A 62 -5.71 3.13 13.97
C ILE A 62 -5.56 3.61 15.42
N HIS A 63 -4.42 3.30 16.01
CA HIS A 63 -3.88 3.85 17.25
C HIS A 63 -2.35 3.70 17.23
N TYR A 64 -1.66 4.18 18.26
CA TYR A 64 -0.25 3.85 18.47
C TYR A 64 0.00 3.34 19.88
N TYR A 65 1.11 2.63 20.04
CA TYR A 65 1.67 2.26 21.34
C TYR A 65 2.85 3.18 21.62
N ASP A 66 2.73 3.97 22.68
CA ASP A 66 3.78 4.85 23.18
C ASP A 66 4.70 4.05 24.09
N PHE A 67 5.99 3.95 23.71
CA PHE A 67 6.98 3.20 24.48
C PHE A 67 7.49 3.93 25.72
N ASP A 68 7.31 5.25 25.82
CA ASP A 68 7.70 6.03 26.99
C ASP A 68 6.66 5.87 28.12
N THR A 69 5.37 5.80 27.76
CA THR A 69 4.28 5.60 28.72
C THR A 69 3.81 4.14 28.82
N GLU A 70 4.38 3.26 27.99
CA GLU A 70 4.01 1.84 27.85
C GLU A 70 2.50 1.62 27.62
N SER A 71 1.86 2.53 26.88
CA SER A 71 0.41 2.60 26.77
C SER A 71 -0.09 2.75 25.34
N PHE A 72 -1.30 2.24 25.09
CA PHE A 72 -1.99 2.48 23.83
C PHE A 72 -2.67 3.85 23.85
N VAL A 73 -2.40 4.66 22.84
CA VAL A 73 -2.97 6.00 22.68
C VAL A 73 -3.94 6.03 21.49
N PRO A 74 -5.20 6.45 21.70
CA PRO A 74 -6.18 6.50 20.64
C PRO A 74 -5.88 7.62 19.63
N MET A 75 -6.09 7.35 18.34
CA MET A 75 -6.04 8.36 17.27
C MET A 75 -7.45 8.60 16.72
N THR A 76 -8.11 9.69 17.15
CA THR A 76 -9.51 9.94 16.78
C THR A 76 -9.86 11.27 16.14
N PRO A 77 -10.89 11.26 15.27
CA PRO A 77 -11.29 10.17 14.37
C PRO A 77 -10.40 10.18 13.12
N ALA A 78 -9.77 9.04 12.80
CA ALA A 78 -8.86 8.97 11.67
C ALA A 78 -9.56 8.77 10.32
N VAL A 79 -10.31 7.68 10.14
CA VAL A 79 -10.94 7.30 8.85
C VAL A 79 -12.36 6.77 8.98
N GLY A 80 -13.14 6.84 7.90
CA GLY A 80 -14.48 6.25 7.81
C GLY A 80 -14.85 5.76 6.40
N GLY A 81 -16.05 5.18 6.25
CA GLY A 81 -16.54 4.63 4.97
C GLY A 81 -17.32 3.32 5.15
N GLN A 82 -17.63 2.62 4.07
CA GLN A 82 -18.16 1.26 4.16
C GLN A 82 -17.00 0.28 4.39
N LYS A 83 -16.95 -0.36 5.57
CA LYS A 83 -15.87 -1.29 5.99
C LYS A 83 -14.44 -0.75 5.79
N PRO A 84 -14.04 0.31 6.53
CA PRO A 84 -12.70 0.87 6.39
C PRO A 84 -11.61 -0.11 6.79
N ALA A 85 -10.45 0.06 6.16
CA ALA A 85 -9.22 -0.63 6.52
C ALA A 85 -8.03 0.28 6.27
N ILE A 86 -7.11 0.38 7.23
CA ILE A 86 -5.76 0.92 6.99
C ILE A 86 -4.88 -0.25 6.55
N ARG A 87 -4.24 -0.12 5.39
CA ARG A 87 -3.41 -1.16 4.76
C ARG A 87 -1.92 -0.86 4.85
N VAL A 88 -1.56 0.42 4.90
CA VAL A 88 -0.18 0.88 4.96
C VAL A 88 -0.09 2.10 5.88
N ILE A 89 1.00 2.16 6.65
CA ILE A 89 1.41 3.32 7.43
C ILE A 89 2.84 3.65 7.03
N GLN A 90 3.11 4.90 6.68
CA GLN A 90 4.48 5.39 6.46
C GLN A 90 4.76 6.57 7.39
N VAL A 91 5.89 6.53 8.09
CA VAL A 91 6.35 7.60 8.98
C VAL A 91 7.36 8.47 8.24
N ASP A 92 7.05 9.75 8.11
CA ASP A 92 7.94 10.76 7.54
C ASP A 92 8.66 11.54 8.65
N THR A 93 9.87 11.10 8.93
CA THR A 93 10.77 11.68 9.93
C THR A 93 11.54 12.90 9.40
N ARG A 94 11.23 13.43 8.21
CA ARG A 94 11.79 14.72 7.74
C ARG A 94 11.08 15.91 8.36
N THR A 95 9.90 15.67 8.93
CA THR A 95 9.13 16.65 9.71
C THR A 95 9.36 16.46 11.20
N ASN A 96 9.14 17.52 11.98
CA ASN A 96 9.19 17.48 13.44
C ASN A 96 7.97 18.22 14.01
N PRO A 97 7.04 17.53 14.71
CA PRO A 97 7.01 16.08 14.88
C PRO A 97 6.83 15.33 13.53
N SER A 98 7.16 14.05 13.51
CA SER A 98 6.98 13.16 12.35
C SER A 98 5.57 13.26 11.76
N THR A 99 5.46 13.11 10.45
CA THR A 99 4.18 13.06 9.74
C THR A 99 3.82 11.61 9.47
N ILE A 100 2.59 11.22 9.81
CA ILE A 100 2.12 9.84 9.70
C ILE A 100 1.17 9.73 8.52
N TRP A 101 1.57 8.99 7.49
CA TRP A 101 0.78 8.77 6.28
C TRP A 101 0.04 7.45 6.37
N LEU A 102 -1.24 7.46 6.03
CA LEU A 102 -2.11 6.29 6.08
C LEU A 102 -2.73 6.03 4.72
N GLY A 103 -2.51 4.83 4.19
CA GLY A 103 -3.14 4.33 2.98
C GLY A 103 -4.11 3.19 3.28
N GLY A 104 -5.18 3.07 2.51
CA GLY A 104 -6.08 1.91 2.62
C GLY A 104 -7.41 2.04 1.88
N LYS A 105 -8.44 1.41 2.45
CA LYS A 105 -9.82 1.43 1.99
C LYS A 105 -10.64 2.32 2.91
N PHE A 106 -10.99 3.52 2.45
CA PHE A 106 -11.85 4.46 3.18
C PHE A 106 -12.28 5.63 2.27
N HIS A 107 -13.36 6.32 2.64
CA HIS A 107 -13.95 7.45 1.89
C HIS A 107 -13.85 8.79 2.62
N TRP A 108 -13.48 8.77 3.90
CA TRP A 108 -13.42 9.95 4.74
C TRP A 108 -12.21 9.88 5.63
N GLY A 109 -11.63 11.03 5.93
CA GLY A 109 -10.60 11.17 6.95
C GLY A 109 -10.78 12.43 7.79
N GLY A 110 -10.23 12.39 9.00
CA GLY A 110 -10.11 13.54 9.90
C GLY A 110 -11.26 13.82 10.88
N GLY A 111 -12.33 13.00 10.88
CA GLY A 111 -13.46 13.11 11.83
C GLY A 111 -14.34 14.37 11.66
N GLY A 112 -15.60 14.41 12.10
CA GLY A 112 -16.22 13.72 13.22
C GLY A 112 -17.19 12.57 12.96
N ASP A 113 -17.60 11.99 14.08
CA ASP A 113 -18.41 10.82 14.40
C ASP A 113 -19.41 10.38 13.32
N ARG A 114 -19.40 9.08 13.02
CA ARG A 114 -20.34 8.43 12.10
C ARG A 114 -21.83 8.59 12.45
N ASN A 115 -22.18 9.10 13.63
CA ASN A 115 -23.56 9.30 14.09
C ASN A 115 -23.74 10.54 15.02
N GLY A 116 -22.78 11.47 15.06
CA GLY A 116 -22.87 12.67 15.91
C GLY A 116 -23.57 13.84 15.19
N PRO A 117 -24.35 14.69 15.90
CA PRO A 117 -24.83 15.94 15.30
C PRO A 117 -23.61 16.77 14.91
N MET A 118 -23.58 17.23 13.65
CA MET A 118 -22.50 18.07 13.11
C MET A 118 -22.10 19.15 14.12
N ILE A 119 -20.99 18.93 14.83
CA ILE A 119 -20.33 20.01 15.56
C ILE A 119 -19.76 20.89 14.46
N SER A 120 -20.18 22.14 14.39
CA SER A 120 -20.00 23.07 13.28
C SER A 120 -18.55 23.49 12.99
N THR A 121 -17.57 22.72 13.45
CA THR A 121 -16.13 22.90 13.19
C THR A 121 -15.38 21.60 12.87
N SER A 122 -16.04 20.43 12.86
CA SER A 122 -15.46 19.16 12.39
C SER A 122 -16.06 18.79 11.02
N THR A 123 -15.26 18.84 9.96
CA THR A 123 -15.70 18.47 8.62
C THR A 123 -15.04 17.15 8.23
N ASN A 124 -15.76 16.03 8.25
CA ASN A 124 -15.33 14.85 7.51
C ASN A 124 -15.02 15.29 6.09
N ARG A 125 -13.76 15.21 5.67
CA ARG A 125 -13.37 15.58 4.31
C ARG A 125 -13.36 14.33 3.46
N TRP A 126 -13.97 14.44 2.28
CA TRP A 126 -13.90 13.37 1.31
C TRP A 126 -12.44 13.17 0.94
N THR A 127 -11.97 11.96 1.14
CA THR A 127 -10.68 11.50 0.70
C THR A 127 -10.87 10.11 0.14
N THR A 128 -9.94 9.60 -0.63
CA THR A 128 -10.07 8.24 -1.12
C THR A 128 -8.75 7.54 -0.98
N GLY A 129 -8.67 6.72 0.06
CA GLY A 129 -7.56 5.81 0.32
C GLY A 129 -6.26 6.43 0.83
N LEU A 130 -6.12 7.75 0.98
CA LEU A 130 -4.93 8.37 1.59
C LEU A 130 -5.27 9.54 2.54
N ILE A 131 -4.62 9.59 3.70
CA ILE A 131 -4.57 10.77 4.59
C ILE A 131 -3.21 10.87 5.27
N LYS A 132 -2.90 12.02 5.86
CA LYS A 132 -1.78 12.16 6.80
C LYS A 132 -2.21 12.79 8.11
N TYR A 133 -1.46 12.53 9.17
CA TYR A 133 -1.57 13.17 10.48
C TYR A 133 -0.24 13.82 10.86
N GLN A 134 -0.31 15.00 11.46
CA GLN A 134 0.81 15.60 12.16
C GLN A 134 0.28 16.24 13.45
N ALA A 135 0.95 16.07 14.59
CA ALA A 135 0.40 16.45 15.89
C ALA A 135 -0.07 17.91 15.98
N GLU A 136 0.65 18.83 15.33
CA GLU A 136 0.33 20.26 15.33
C GLU A 136 -0.78 20.65 14.35
N SER A 137 -0.88 19.93 13.22
CA SER A 137 -1.78 20.27 12.11
C SER A 137 -3.04 19.39 12.06
N GLY A 138 -3.06 18.29 12.81
CA GLY A 138 -4.10 17.27 12.75
C GLY A 138 -4.10 16.51 11.43
N TRP A 139 -5.29 16.06 11.03
CA TRP A 139 -5.50 15.26 9.83
C TRP A 139 -5.57 16.12 8.56
N THR A 140 -4.87 15.68 7.52
CA THR A 140 -4.93 16.27 6.18
C THR A 140 -5.39 15.24 5.17
N THR A 141 -6.31 15.63 4.28
CA THR A 141 -6.85 14.80 3.19
C THR A 141 -6.21 15.13 1.85
N PHE A 142 -6.41 14.26 0.86
CA PHE A 142 -5.92 14.43 -0.50
C PHE A 142 -7.09 14.31 -1.49
N PRO A 143 -7.56 15.42 -2.08
CA PRO A 143 -7.08 16.81 -1.95
C PRO A 143 -7.31 17.46 -0.57
N GLU A 144 -6.51 18.47 -0.24
CA GLU A 144 -6.60 19.16 1.07
C GLU A 144 -7.86 20.04 1.16
N LYS A 145 -8.25 20.62 0.02
CA LYS A 145 -9.43 21.45 -0.14
C LYS A 145 -10.41 20.77 -1.08
N THR A 146 -11.27 19.91 -0.54
CA THR A 146 -12.52 19.60 -1.23
C THR A 146 -13.46 20.77 -1.00
N THR A 147 -13.57 21.72 -1.94
CA THR A 147 -14.78 22.52 -1.95
C THR A 147 -15.91 21.55 -2.25
N GLU A 148 -16.87 21.43 -1.34
CA GLU A 148 -18.03 20.56 -1.54
C GLU A 148 -18.62 20.77 -2.94
N GLU A 149 -18.63 21.99 -3.50
CA GLU A 149 -19.15 22.25 -4.84
C GLU A 149 -18.47 21.48 -5.99
N ARG A 150 -17.15 21.24 -5.94
CA ARG A 150 -16.45 20.49 -7.00
C ARG A 150 -16.70 18.99 -6.93
N PHE A 151 -17.10 18.47 -5.76
CA PHE A 151 -17.31 17.04 -5.53
C PHE A 151 -18.75 16.68 -5.10
N LYS A 152 -19.66 17.66 -5.02
CA LYS A 152 -21.09 17.50 -4.65
C LYS A 152 -21.83 16.54 -5.59
N HIS A 153 -21.34 16.40 -6.82
CA HIS A 153 -21.83 15.49 -7.86
C HIS A 153 -20.97 14.23 -8.00
N LEU A 154 -19.75 14.24 -7.43
CA LEU A 154 -18.86 13.10 -7.41
C LEU A 154 -19.26 12.16 -6.28
N GLN A 155 -20.34 11.40 -6.49
CA GLN A 155 -20.63 10.17 -5.73
C GLN A 155 -19.43 9.19 -5.72
N ASN A 156 -18.44 9.44 -6.58
CA ASN A 156 -17.36 8.54 -6.91
C ASN A 156 -15.94 9.06 -6.54
N GLY A 157 -15.76 10.26 -5.96
CA GLY A 157 -14.46 10.73 -5.45
C GLY A 157 -13.34 10.98 -6.49
N PRO A 158 -12.13 11.41 -6.07
CA PRO A 158 -10.98 11.64 -6.96
C PRO A 158 -10.34 10.35 -7.47
N LEU A 159 -10.50 9.25 -6.74
CA LEU A 159 -10.16 7.89 -7.16
C LEU A 159 -11.43 7.04 -7.11
N GLN A 160 -11.54 6.10 -8.04
CA GLN A 160 -12.68 5.19 -8.14
C GLN A 160 -12.26 3.73 -8.09
N ARG A 161 -13.25 2.87 -7.86
CA ARG A 161 -13.08 1.43 -8.05
C ARG A 161 -12.66 1.15 -9.51
N ALA A 162 -11.66 0.31 -9.67
CA ALA A 162 -11.35 -0.25 -10.98
C ALA A 162 -12.14 -1.56 -11.13
N ALA A 163 -13.12 -1.59 -12.05
CA ALA A 163 -14.01 -2.74 -12.21
C ALA A 163 -13.28 -4.06 -12.55
N ASP A 164 -12.09 -3.98 -13.14
CA ASP A 164 -11.30 -5.14 -13.50
C ASP A 164 -10.34 -5.54 -12.37
N PHE A 165 -10.53 -5.15 -11.10
CA PHE A 165 -9.59 -5.39 -9.98
C PHE A 165 -10.22 -6.27 -8.90
N MET A 166 -9.42 -6.87 -8.02
CA MET A 166 -9.91 -7.87 -7.03
C MET A 166 -10.94 -7.27 -6.03
N PHE A 167 -10.77 -5.99 -5.67
CA PHE A 167 -11.65 -5.28 -4.73
C PHE A 167 -12.67 -4.43 -5.49
N PHE A 168 -13.72 -5.09 -5.99
CA PHE A 168 -14.78 -4.46 -6.79
C PHE A 168 -15.63 -3.42 -6.04
N ASP A 169 -15.55 -3.39 -4.70
CA ASP A 169 -16.46 -2.62 -3.85
C ASP A 169 -15.89 -1.28 -3.36
N SER A 170 -14.62 -0.97 -3.62
CA SER A 170 -13.99 0.27 -3.13
C SER A 170 -12.60 0.53 -3.72
N VAL A 171 -12.17 1.80 -3.71
CA VAL A 171 -10.74 2.13 -3.78
C VAL A 171 -10.01 1.51 -2.60
N ASN A 172 -8.84 0.95 -2.87
CA ASN A 172 -7.94 0.43 -1.85
C ASN A 172 -6.50 0.81 -2.21
N VAL A 173 -5.86 1.65 -1.39
CA VAL A 173 -4.41 1.89 -1.48
C VAL A 173 -3.70 0.80 -0.71
N HIS A 174 -2.92 -0.02 -1.41
CA HIS A 174 -2.20 -1.15 -0.81
C HIS A 174 -0.88 -0.72 -0.21
N ASP A 175 -0.22 0.25 -0.82
CA ASP A 175 1.08 0.75 -0.41
C ASP A 175 1.34 2.19 -0.90
N LEU A 176 2.34 2.86 -0.33
CA LEU A 176 2.72 4.23 -0.68
C LEU A 176 4.24 4.45 -0.56
N LEU A 177 4.75 5.40 -1.33
CA LEU A 177 6.15 5.81 -1.29
C LEU A 177 6.26 7.34 -1.23
N LEU A 178 7.01 7.82 -0.24
CA LEU A 178 7.47 9.21 -0.16
C LEU A 178 8.87 9.31 -0.74
N ASP A 179 9.03 10.04 -1.84
CA ASP A 179 10.33 10.29 -2.48
C ASP A 179 10.58 11.79 -2.63
N GLY A 180 11.30 12.39 -1.67
CA GLY A 180 11.36 13.85 -1.59
C GLY A 180 9.96 14.44 -1.36
N ASP A 181 9.58 15.42 -2.17
CA ASP A 181 8.23 16.01 -2.12
C ASP A 181 7.18 15.18 -2.88
N ASP A 182 7.61 14.13 -3.59
CA ASP A 182 6.73 13.28 -4.35
C ASP A 182 6.04 12.25 -3.46
N ILE A 183 4.72 12.13 -3.66
CA ILE A 183 3.90 11.13 -2.99
C ILE A 183 3.36 10.20 -4.06
N TRP A 184 3.66 8.91 -3.91
CA TRP A 184 3.19 7.84 -4.78
C TRP A 184 2.26 6.94 -4.00
N ILE A 185 1.20 6.48 -4.64
CA ILE A 185 0.33 5.43 -4.12
C ILE A 185 0.17 4.34 -5.15
N VAL A 186 0.01 3.12 -4.67
CA VAL A 186 -0.31 1.96 -5.49
C VAL A 186 -1.47 1.20 -4.88
N GLY A 187 -2.25 0.52 -5.72
CA GLY A 187 -3.37 -0.25 -5.19
C GLY A 187 -4.41 -0.68 -6.20
N SER A 188 -5.64 -0.81 -5.70
CA SER A 188 -6.84 -1.09 -6.47
C SER A 188 -7.68 0.17 -6.64
N PHE A 189 -7.35 0.95 -7.65
CA PHE A 189 -8.08 2.16 -8.03
C PHE A 189 -7.92 2.48 -9.51
N SER A 190 -8.86 3.28 -10.02
CA SER A 190 -8.77 4.00 -11.29
C SER A 190 -9.10 5.48 -11.09
N GLU A 191 -8.96 6.27 -12.15
CA GLU A 191 -9.39 7.67 -12.14
C GLU A 191 -10.89 7.82 -11.82
N GLY A 192 -11.26 8.99 -11.32
CA GLY A 192 -12.64 9.43 -11.32
C GLY A 192 -13.14 9.80 -12.72
N GLU A 193 -14.38 9.42 -13.05
CA GLU A 193 -15.10 9.65 -14.32
C GLU A 193 -14.96 11.08 -14.89
N GLU A 194 -14.74 12.09 -14.05
CA GLU A 194 -14.72 13.50 -14.46
C GLU A 194 -13.31 14.11 -14.58
N THR A 195 -12.25 13.33 -14.32
CA THR A 195 -10.88 13.85 -14.38
C THR A 195 -10.32 13.94 -15.80
N GLY A 196 -10.88 13.18 -16.75
CA GLY A 196 -10.44 13.13 -18.15
C GLY A 196 -9.01 12.61 -18.35
N GLN A 197 -8.39 12.03 -17.31
CA GLN A 197 -7.02 11.51 -17.32
C GLN A 197 -7.04 10.02 -17.07
N THR A 198 -6.32 9.24 -17.88
CA THR A 198 -6.20 7.79 -17.71
C THR A 198 -5.23 7.45 -16.58
N LEU A 199 -5.69 6.89 -15.46
CA LEU A 199 -4.90 6.45 -14.31
C LEU A 199 -5.47 5.15 -13.73
N ARG A 200 -4.59 4.16 -13.53
CA ARG A 200 -4.95 2.87 -12.92
C ARG A 200 -3.80 2.27 -12.13
N GLY A 201 -4.07 1.87 -10.90
CA GLY A 201 -3.16 1.09 -10.04
C GLY A 201 -1.92 1.82 -9.52
N ILE A 202 -1.44 2.86 -10.22
CA ILE A 202 -0.34 3.76 -9.79
C ILE A 202 -0.84 5.19 -9.89
N ALA A 203 -0.57 5.99 -8.87
CA ALA A 203 -0.77 7.43 -8.91
C ALA A 203 0.39 8.17 -8.28
N LYS A 204 0.64 9.38 -8.79
CA LYS A 204 1.51 10.37 -8.16
C LYS A 204 0.70 11.61 -7.80
N TRP A 205 0.97 12.23 -6.66
CA TRP A 205 0.30 13.45 -6.24
C TRP A 205 0.88 14.68 -6.95
N ASP A 206 0.03 15.46 -7.63
CA ASP A 206 0.38 16.82 -8.08
C ASP A 206 -0.12 17.83 -7.05
N ALA A 207 0.80 18.33 -6.21
CA ALA A 207 0.49 19.30 -5.18
C ALA A 207 0.00 20.66 -5.73
N LYS A 208 0.42 21.05 -6.95
CA LYS A 208 0.00 22.31 -7.57
C LYS A 208 -1.43 22.21 -8.06
N GLN A 209 -1.79 21.09 -8.69
CA GLN A 209 -3.12 20.84 -9.23
C GLN A 209 -4.10 20.29 -8.19
N GLN A 210 -3.59 19.84 -7.03
CA GLN A 210 -4.36 19.17 -5.98
C GLN A 210 -5.12 17.95 -6.54
N MET A 211 -4.42 17.10 -7.30
CA MET A 211 -4.99 15.89 -7.89
C MET A 211 -3.97 14.78 -8.04
N TRP A 212 -4.49 13.55 -8.15
CA TRP A 212 -3.74 12.38 -8.58
C TRP A 212 -3.54 12.41 -10.09
N ILE A 213 -2.32 12.13 -10.54
CA ILE A 213 -1.95 12.06 -11.96
C ILE A 213 -1.37 10.70 -12.30
N ASP A 214 -1.48 10.28 -13.56
CA ASP A 214 -0.80 9.09 -14.08
C ASP A 214 0.68 9.36 -14.32
N PRO A 215 1.59 8.80 -13.50
CA PRO A 215 3.02 9.01 -13.69
C PRO A 215 3.57 8.14 -14.83
N THR A 216 2.79 7.19 -15.36
CA THR A 216 3.25 6.28 -16.42
C THR A 216 3.23 6.95 -17.78
N GLY A 217 2.25 7.83 -18.03
CA GLY A 217 1.93 8.31 -19.38
C GLY A 217 1.39 7.20 -20.29
N LYS A 218 1.00 6.06 -19.71
CA LYS A 218 0.57 4.82 -20.38
C LYS A 218 -0.85 4.40 -19.97
N GLY A 219 -1.55 5.24 -19.19
CA GLY A 219 -2.87 4.95 -18.65
C GLY A 219 -2.86 4.07 -17.41
N GLY A 220 -1.71 3.96 -16.74
CA GLY A 220 -1.49 3.06 -15.61
C GLY A 220 -1.34 1.60 -16.03
N VAL A 221 -1.69 0.70 -15.12
CA VAL A 221 -1.52 -0.74 -15.28
C VAL A 221 -2.84 -1.49 -15.44
N GLY A 222 -2.77 -2.73 -15.95
CA GLY A 222 -3.96 -3.55 -16.19
C GLY A 222 -4.69 -4.01 -14.92
N ARG A 223 -3.99 -4.13 -13.79
CA ARG A 223 -4.47 -4.68 -12.51
C ARG A 223 -3.80 -4.03 -11.30
N GLU A 224 -4.16 -4.47 -10.09
CA GLU A 224 -3.60 -3.94 -8.85
C GLU A 224 -2.10 -4.09 -8.72
N ILE A 225 -1.50 -3.09 -8.10
CA ILE A 225 -0.13 -3.11 -7.59
C ILE A 225 -0.22 -3.18 -6.08
N TRP A 226 0.52 -4.11 -5.51
CA TRP A 226 0.49 -4.39 -4.09
C TRP A 226 1.61 -3.67 -3.34
N ASP A 227 2.68 -3.28 -4.03
CA ASP A 227 3.90 -2.85 -3.38
C ASP A 227 4.69 -1.84 -4.23
N ILE A 228 5.33 -0.87 -3.56
CA ILE A 228 6.16 0.18 -4.14
C ILE A 228 7.36 0.51 -3.24
N GLU A 229 8.57 0.43 -3.78
CA GLU A 229 9.79 0.67 -3.01
C GLU A 229 10.89 1.30 -3.87
N LYS A 230 11.75 2.11 -3.25
CA LYS A 230 12.89 2.74 -3.89
C LYS A 230 14.20 2.06 -3.46
N ALA A 231 15.07 1.77 -4.42
CA ALA A 231 16.39 1.20 -4.19
C ALA A 231 17.51 2.25 -4.18
N ASP A 232 18.70 1.84 -3.72
CA ASP A 232 19.86 2.72 -3.57
C ASP A 232 20.37 3.29 -4.91
N ASN A 233 20.06 2.62 -6.03
CA ASN A 233 20.33 3.12 -7.38
C ASN A 233 19.38 4.26 -7.81
N GLY A 234 18.45 4.65 -6.95
CA GLY A 234 17.48 5.72 -7.19
C GLY A 234 16.24 5.30 -7.98
N LYS A 235 16.16 4.05 -8.45
CA LYS A 235 14.99 3.53 -9.16
C LYS A 235 13.90 3.15 -8.19
N ILE A 236 12.66 3.29 -8.66
CA ILE A 236 11.45 2.89 -7.95
C ILE A 236 10.94 1.61 -8.61
N TYR A 237 10.67 0.60 -7.80
CA TYR A 237 10.17 -0.71 -8.22
C TYR A 237 8.71 -0.84 -7.82
N PHE A 238 7.98 -1.65 -8.58
CA PHE A 238 6.55 -1.90 -8.37
C PHE A 238 6.28 -3.37 -8.57
N ALA A 239 5.44 -3.97 -7.72
CA ALA A 239 5.06 -5.36 -7.80
C ALA A 239 3.54 -5.56 -7.71
N GLY A 240 2.99 -6.46 -8.52
CA GLY A 240 1.59 -6.86 -8.36
C GLY A 240 1.02 -7.75 -9.45
N ALA A 241 -0.27 -7.60 -9.72
CA ALA A 241 -1.07 -8.50 -10.55
C ALA A 241 -1.15 -8.11 -12.04
N PHE A 242 -0.56 -6.97 -12.43
CA PHE A 242 -0.58 -6.46 -13.81
C PHE A 242 0.25 -7.34 -14.75
N GLY A 243 -0.20 -7.49 -15.99
CA GLY A 243 0.41 -8.41 -16.95
C GLY A 243 0.37 -9.90 -16.56
N GLY A 244 -0.25 -10.24 -15.42
CA GLY A 244 -0.45 -11.60 -14.96
C GLY A 244 -1.55 -12.32 -15.74
N ARG A 245 -1.84 -13.57 -15.37
CA ARG A 245 -2.84 -14.40 -16.08
C ARG A 245 -4.28 -13.91 -15.91
N ASN A 246 -5.00 -13.85 -17.02
CA ASN A 246 -6.45 -13.65 -17.10
C ASN A 246 -7.17 -14.91 -17.68
N GLY A 247 -6.46 -16.03 -17.78
CA GLY A 247 -6.96 -17.26 -18.37
C GLY A 247 -5.84 -18.24 -18.71
N VAL A 248 -6.18 -19.28 -19.49
CA VAL A 248 -5.19 -20.28 -19.94
C VAL A 248 -4.22 -19.68 -20.96
N ASP A 249 -4.71 -18.81 -21.85
CA ASP A 249 -3.95 -18.25 -22.97
C ASP A 249 -4.03 -16.71 -23.02
N THR A 250 -4.54 -16.07 -21.97
CA THR A 250 -4.72 -14.62 -21.90
C THR A 250 -4.05 -14.04 -20.66
N THR A 251 -3.51 -12.85 -20.81
CA THR A 251 -2.97 -12.03 -19.72
C THR A 251 -3.84 -10.79 -19.53
N PHE A 252 -3.79 -10.21 -18.34
CA PHE A 252 -4.16 -8.81 -18.18
C PHE A 252 -3.16 -7.92 -18.92
N ASP A 253 -3.55 -6.69 -19.19
CA ASP A 253 -2.61 -5.69 -19.69
C ASP A 253 -1.47 -5.51 -18.66
N GLY A 254 -0.25 -5.35 -19.15
CA GLY A 254 0.84 -4.83 -18.32
C GLY A 254 0.58 -3.35 -18.05
N PHE A 255 0.94 -2.51 -19.01
CA PHE A 255 0.44 -1.14 -19.11
C PHE A 255 -0.80 -1.06 -19.99
N LYS A 256 -1.66 -0.06 -19.74
CA LYS A 256 -2.92 0.11 -20.50
C LYS A 256 -2.74 0.52 -21.96
N ASP A 257 -1.60 1.09 -22.33
CA ASP A 257 -1.24 1.37 -23.73
C ASP A 257 -0.79 0.13 -24.51
N GLY A 258 -0.75 -1.05 -23.88
CA GLY A 258 -0.30 -2.31 -24.47
C GLY A 258 1.21 -2.57 -24.33
N THR A 259 1.96 -1.66 -23.70
CA THR A 259 3.37 -1.91 -23.36
C THR A 259 3.48 -3.07 -22.38
N GLU A 260 4.43 -3.97 -22.62
CA GLU A 260 4.69 -5.12 -21.77
C GLU A 260 5.12 -4.70 -20.35
N ALA A 261 4.53 -5.37 -19.37
CA ALA A 261 4.87 -5.28 -17.96
C ALA A 261 4.24 -6.48 -17.25
N HIS A 262 5.05 -7.40 -16.74
CA HIS A 262 4.54 -8.64 -16.15
C HIS A 262 4.91 -8.74 -14.68
N CYS A 263 3.97 -8.32 -13.83
CA CYS A 263 3.98 -8.37 -12.36
C CYS A 263 5.09 -7.59 -11.66
N ALA A 264 6.15 -7.18 -12.36
CA ALA A 264 7.24 -6.39 -11.84
C ALA A 264 7.74 -5.38 -12.89
N ILE A 265 7.82 -4.11 -12.50
CA ILE A 265 8.34 -2.99 -13.31
C ILE A 265 9.24 -2.09 -12.46
N SER A 266 10.00 -1.25 -13.14
CA SER A 266 10.72 -0.14 -12.53
C SER A 266 10.44 1.17 -13.24
N TYR A 267 10.60 2.25 -12.49
CA TYR A 267 10.68 3.62 -12.96
C TYR A 267 12.04 4.19 -12.57
N ASP A 268 12.70 4.83 -13.53
CA ASP A 268 13.93 5.57 -13.31
C ASP A 268 13.63 7.08 -13.34
N PRO A 269 13.63 7.77 -12.18
CA PRO A 269 13.39 9.21 -12.12
C PRO A 269 14.46 10.04 -12.83
N ALA A 270 15.69 9.52 -12.97
CA ALA A 270 16.79 10.27 -13.59
C ALA A 270 16.61 10.39 -15.10
N THR A 271 16.03 9.36 -15.73
CA THR A 271 15.76 9.33 -17.18
C THR A 271 14.28 9.51 -17.51
N ASN A 272 13.40 9.51 -16.50
CA ASN A 272 11.95 9.51 -16.64
C ASN A 272 11.46 8.35 -17.54
N THR A 273 11.98 7.14 -17.29
CA THR A 273 11.65 5.96 -18.11
C THR A 273 11.09 4.82 -17.26
N TRP A 274 10.09 4.14 -17.82
CA TRP A 274 9.53 2.91 -17.29
C TRP A 274 10.13 1.69 -18.00
N ALA A 275 10.37 0.62 -17.26
CA ALA A 275 10.91 -0.62 -17.81
C ALA A 275 10.30 -1.85 -17.14
N GLN A 276 10.00 -2.88 -17.95
CA GLN A 276 9.81 -4.24 -17.47
C GLN A 276 11.13 -4.80 -16.93
N LEU A 277 11.03 -5.66 -15.91
CA LEU A 277 12.19 -6.35 -15.34
C LEU A 277 12.39 -7.71 -16.00
N GLY A 278 13.40 -7.80 -16.88
CA GLY A 278 13.70 -9.03 -17.63
C GLY A 278 12.46 -9.56 -18.35
N SER A 279 12.18 -10.86 -18.20
CA SER A 279 10.98 -11.51 -18.74
C SER A 279 9.73 -11.41 -17.82
N GLY A 280 9.84 -10.71 -16.68
CA GLY A 280 8.81 -10.61 -15.65
C GLY A 280 8.56 -11.90 -14.87
N LEU A 281 7.45 -11.95 -14.13
CA LEU A 281 7.04 -13.11 -13.30
C LEU A 281 5.82 -13.82 -13.90
N SER A 282 5.76 -15.14 -13.76
CA SER A 282 4.62 -15.98 -14.16
C SER A 282 3.74 -16.31 -12.97
N SER A 283 2.57 -15.69 -12.95
CA SER A 283 1.65 -15.73 -11.82
C SER A 283 0.40 -16.57 -12.08
N HIS A 284 -0.33 -16.87 -11.01
CA HIS A 284 -1.73 -17.31 -11.11
C HIS A 284 -2.65 -16.18 -11.57
N VAL A 285 -3.94 -16.49 -11.67
CA VAL A 285 -4.98 -15.48 -11.82
C VAL A 285 -5.10 -14.72 -10.50
N PHE A 286 -4.90 -13.39 -10.55
CA PHE A 286 -4.96 -12.47 -9.40
C PHE A 286 -3.91 -12.69 -8.30
N PRO A 287 -2.61 -12.64 -8.62
CA PRO A 287 -1.59 -12.87 -7.62
C PRO A 287 -1.45 -11.69 -6.65
N GLU A 288 -1.15 -11.98 -5.39
CA GLU A 288 -0.54 -11.00 -4.49
C GLU A 288 0.98 -11.15 -4.59
N ILE A 289 1.67 -10.10 -5.05
CA ILE A 289 3.13 -10.07 -5.16
C ILE A 289 3.62 -8.82 -4.46
N ARG A 290 4.33 -9.04 -3.36
CA ARG A 290 4.99 -8.02 -2.54
C ARG A 290 6.48 -8.00 -2.85
N MET A 291 7.18 -7.00 -2.33
CA MET A 291 8.61 -6.92 -2.44
C MET A 291 9.26 -6.34 -1.20
N CYS A 292 10.59 -6.45 -1.16
CA CYS A 292 11.43 -5.66 -0.29
C CYS A 292 12.77 -5.37 -0.96
N VAL A 293 13.40 -4.27 -0.59
CA VAL A 293 14.68 -3.84 -1.12
C VAL A 293 15.78 -3.90 -0.06
N ASN A 294 16.95 -4.36 -0.46
CA ASN A 294 18.18 -4.28 0.31
C ASN A 294 19.31 -3.74 -0.59
N GLY A 295 19.61 -2.46 -0.45
CA GLY A 295 20.51 -1.76 -1.36
C GLY A 295 19.95 -1.71 -2.78
N ASN A 296 20.61 -2.41 -3.72
CA ASN A 296 20.15 -2.54 -5.12
C ASN A 296 19.47 -3.88 -5.41
N ASP A 297 19.36 -4.75 -4.42
CA ASP A 297 18.66 -6.02 -4.57
C ASP A 297 17.19 -5.85 -4.24
N VAL A 298 16.34 -6.26 -5.18
CA VAL A 298 14.89 -6.28 -5.01
C VAL A 298 14.45 -7.73 -4.90
N TYR A 299 13.78 -8.07 -3.81
CA TYR A 299 13.25 -9.39 -3.54
C TYR A 299 11.75 -9.36 -3.75
N TYR A 300 11.22 -10.23 -4.60
CA TYR A 300 9.80 -10.38 -4.83
C TYR A 300 9.31 -11.62 -4.10
N VAL A 301 8.17 -11.53 -3.44
CA VAL A 301 7.52 -12.65 -2.77
C VAL A 301 6.03 -12.68 -3.08
N GLY A 302 5.44 -13.85 -3.25
CA GLY A 302 4.00 -13.99 -3.45
C GLY A 302 3.60 -14.99 -4.52
N ASP A 303 2.40 -14.85 -5.08
CA ASP A 303 1.70 -15.89 -5.85
C ASP A 303 2.19 -16.03 -7.31
N PHE A 304 3.47 -16.41 -7.47
CA PHE A 304 4.08 -16.77 -8.75
C PHE A 304 4.89 -18.06 -8.63
N HIS A 305 4.99 -18.81 -9.73
CA HIS A 305 5.69 -20.10 -9.74
C HIS A 305 6.97 -20.08 -10.58
N TYR A 306 7.03 -19.22 -11.59
CA TYR A 306 8.15 -19.19 -12.53
C TYR A 306 8.61 -17.76 -12.81
N ILE A 307 9.87 -17.65 -13.22
CA ILE A 307 10.38 -16.49 -13.93
C ILE A 307 9.93 -16.57 -15.39
N GLY A 308 9.56 -15.43 -15.95
CA GLY A 308 9.13 -15.27 -17.34
C GLY A 308 7.65 -15.56 -17.52
N HIS A 309 6.87 -14.56 -17.93
CA HIS A 309 5.40 -14.65 -18.01
C HIS A 309 4.88 -15.84 -18.84
N ALA A 310 5.67 -16.33 -19.81
CA ALA A 310 5.34 -17.47 -20.66
C ALA A 310 5.57 -18.84 -19.99
N ASN A 311 6.32 -18.92 -18.89
CA ASN A 311 6.62 -20.17 -18.20
C ASN A 311 5.48 -20.58 -17.28
N PHE A 312 4.54 -21.37 -17.79
CA PHE A 312 3.40 -21.86 -16.99
C PHE A 312 2.96 -23.27 -17.41
N GLY A 313 2.26 -23.94 -16.50
CA GLY A 313 1.63 -25.22 -16.76
C GLY A 313 2.61 -26.38 -16.95
N PRO A 314 2.15 -27.54 -17.47
CA PRO A 314 2.95 -28.76 -17.57
C PRO A 314 4.19 -28.66 -18.48
N LYS A 315 4.29 -27.60 -19.28
CA LYS A 315 5.38 -27.34 -20.23
C LYS A 315 6.31 -26.21 -19.78
N ALA A 316 6.09 -25.63 -18.59
CA ALA A 316 6.98 -24.60 -18.06
C ALA A 316 8.41 -25.13 -17.96
N ASP A 317 9.38 -24.28 -18.27
CA ASP A 317 10.78 -24.62 -18.04
C ASP A 317 11.02 -24.75 -16.54
N LYS A 318 11.25 -25.99 -16.08
CA LYS A 318 11.51 -26.29 -14.67
C LYS A 318 12.77 -25.61 -14.13
N SER A 319 13.71 -25.24 -15.00
CA SER A 319 14.89 -24.49 -14.58
C SER A 319 14.59 -23.04 -14.18
N MET A 320 13.40 -22.54 -14.56
CA MET A 320 12.90 -21.20 -14.28
C MET A 320 11.91 -21.18 -13.11
N GLU A 321 11.76 -22.29 -12.40
CA GLU A 321 10.87 -22.42 -11.25
C GLU A 321 11.46 -21.70 -10.02
N SER A 322 10.63 -20.86 -9.38
CA SER A 322 11.08 -19.94 -8.33
C SER A 322 10.27 -20.06 -7.02
N TRP A 323 9.19 -20.87 -7.01
CA TRP A 323 8.29 -21.12 -5.87
C TRP A 323 8.13 -19.90 -4.92
N PHE A 324 7.41 -18.88 -5.40
CA PHE A 324 6.99 -17.72 -4.61
C PHE A 324 8.07 -16.72 -4.16
N ILE A 325 9.35 -16.91 -4.51
CA ILE A 325 10.40 -15.92 -4.23
C ILE A 325 11.30 -15.69 -5.44
N ALA A 326 11.61 -14.44 -5.76
CA ALA A 326 12.54 -14.07 -6.81
C ALA A 326 13.42 -12.91 -6.36
N ARG A 327 14.59 -12.75 -6.99
CA ARG A 327 15.51 -11.63 -6.73
C ARG A 327 15.90 -10.98 -8.04
N TRP A 328 15.93 -9.66 -8.06
CA TRP A 328 16.39 -8.84 -9.16
C TRP A 328 17.48 -7.88 -8.71
N ASN A 329 18.50 -7.68 -9.55
CA ASN A 329 19.29 -6.45 -9.54
C ASN A 329 19.83 -6.22 -10.96
N GLU A 330 20.34 -5.03 -11.28
CA GLU A 330 20.77 -4.70 -12.65
C GLU A 330 21.92 -5.57 -13.18
N THR A 331 22.66 -6.23 -12.29
CA THR A 331 23.74 -7.17 -12.64
C THR A 331 23.27 -8.63 -12.66
N ARG A 332 22.04 -8.90 -12.24
CA ARG A 332 21.43 -10.23 -12.10
C ARG A 332 20.01 -10.20 -12.64
N ASP A 333 19.88 -10.54 -13.92
CA ASP A 333 18.59 -10.83 -14.54
C ASP A 333 18.04 -12.19 -14.04
N PHE A 334 16.74 -12.27 -13.84
CA PHE A 334 16.00 -13.46 -13.42
C PHE A 334 16.30 -14.71 -14.29
N VAL A 335 16.55 -14.51 -15.60
CA VAL A 335 16.84 -15.62 -16.53
C VAL A 335 18.28 -16.12 -16.40
N ALA A 336 19.23 -15.22 -16.15
CA ALA A 336 20.65 -15.56 -16.12
C ALA A 336 21.08 -16.19 -14.77
N ASN A 337 20.33 -15.95 -13.70
CA ASN A 337 20.69 -16.38 -12.34
C ASN A 337 19.47 -16.87 -11.53
N PRO A 338 18.77 -17.93 -11.97
CA PRO A 338 17.63 -18.46 -11.21
C PRO A 338 18.07 -18.92 -9.81
N VAL A 339 17.30 -18.55 -8.79
CA VAL A 339 17.51 -19.07 -7.43
C VAL A 339 17.11 -20.54 -7.44
N LYS A 340 18.11 -21.43 -7.42
CA LYS A 340 17.84 -22.87 -7.38
C LYS A 340 17.23 -23.23 -6.02
N ALA A 341 16.08 -23.90 -6.04
CA ALA A 341 15.59 -24.59 -4.86
C ALA A 341 16.64 -25.62 -4.41
N PRO A 342 16.79 -25.87 -3.09
CA PRO A 342 17.64 -26.96 -2.61
C PRO A 342 17.22 -28.27 -3.27
N ASP A 343 18.18 -29.05 -3.76
CA ASP A 343 17.90 -30.41 -4.23
C ASP A 343 17.29 -31.21 -3.06
N THR A 344 16.01 -31.62 -3.21
CA THR A 344 15.26 -32.41 -2.23
C THR A 344 15.67 -33.87 -2.23
#